data_AF-A0A016RVE7-F1
#
_entry.id   AF-A0A016RVE7-F1
#
_cell.length_a   1.000
_cell.length_b   1.000
_cell.length_c   1.000
_cell.angle_alpha   90.00
_cell.angle_beta   90.00
_cell.angle_gamma   90.00
#
_symmetry.space_group_name_H-M   'P 1'
#
loop_
_entity.id
_entity.type
_entity.pdbx_description
1 polymer ?
#
loop_
_entity_poly.entity_id
_entity_poly.type
_entity_poly.pdbx_seq_one_letter_code
_entity_poly.pdbx_strand_id
1 'polypeptide(L)'
;MRDQIPNPQMMYTKNRSHSQNNVPSPVLRRAMHTARIQNLVKKLQRPPSGENIYINSSYSGRIFVAEQEEVNKICEEYQKVADKYGLFERMFIQLFLEEEVELSVHFGLDNLKEDELRKDQRFRTHVGKFQRFLTGILEMLSKGPEQAENIVQVLRIVGRQHGNVRSMSFTAEKWLIFKNVLLSLLCRDSTEKVYSTWSKFISFVIYEIKDAYLEQVRHARSSSCPHIAELAIFRRPEQRTKSICSRELMQHK
;
A
#
# COMPACT_ATOMS: atom_id res chain seq x y z
N MET A 1 -73.81 31.48 18.45
CA MET A 1 -74.33 32.61 17.64
C MET A 1 -73.11 33.20 16.95
N ARG A 2 -72.96 33.24 15.62
CA ARG A 2 -73.92 33.60 14.53
C ARG A 2 -74.46 35.03 14.71
N ASP A 3 -74.34 35.96 13.76
CA ASP A 3 -73.61 36.01 12.47
C ASP A 3 -72.88 37.40 12.39
N GLN A 4 -72.37 38.00 11.30
CA GLN A 4 -72.48 37.77 9.85
C GLN A 4 -71.26 38.35 9.09
N ILE A 5 -71.44 39.07 7.98
CA ILE A 5 -70.40 39.60 7.07
C ILE A 5 -70.82 41.00 6.58
N PRO A 6 -69.91 41.85 6.07
CA PRO A 6 -70.02 42.16 4.64
C PRO A 6 -68.67 42.14 3.88
N ASN A 7 -68.75 41.81 2.60
CA ASN A 7 -67.68 41.90 1.61
C ASN A 7 -68.16 42.87 0.51
N PRO A 8 -67.30 43.78 0.03
CA PRO A 8 -67.21 43.92 -1.42
C PRO A 8 -65.77 43.97 -1.95
N GLN A 9 -65.63 43.53 -3.20
CA GLN A 9 -64.37 43.49 -3.95
C GLN A 9 -63.93 44.90 -4.36
N MET A 10 -62.61 45.14 -4.49
CA MET A 10 -62.00 45.50 -5.78
C MET A 10 -60.46 45.40 -5.80
N MET A 11 -59.95 45.29 -7.02
CA MET A 11 -58.58 45.26 -7.56
C MET A 11 -57.46 45.93 -6.70
N TYR A 12 -56.19 45.48 -6.70
CA TYR A 12 -55.32 45.50 -7.89
C TYR A 12 -54.04 44.61 -7.81
N THR A 13 -53.36 44.49 -8.96
CA THR A 13 -51.94 44.08 -9.17
C THR A 13 -51.45 42.72 -8.65
N LYS A 14 -51.35 41.77 -9.58
CA LYS A 14 -50.72 40.46 -9.42
C LYS A 14 -49.20 40.55 -9.69
N ASN A 15 -48.40 40.99 -8.72
CA ASN A 15 -46.95 41.13 -8.85
C ASN A 15 -46.22 39.78 -8.95
N ARG A 16 -46.26 39.18 -10.14
CA ARG A 16 -45.61 37.91 -10.49
C ARG A 16 -44.16 38.16 -10.93
N SER A 17 -43.31 38.57 -9.98
CA SER A 17 -41.87 38.72 -10.21
C SER A 17 -41.32 37.43 -10.80
N HIS A 18 -40.79 37.52 -12.03
CA HIS A 18 -40.14 36.38 -12.66
C HIS A 18 -38.80 36.17 -11.97
N SER A 19 -38.71 35.11 -11.16
CA SER A 19 -37.42 34.51 -10.83
C SER A 19 -36.81 34.00 -12.14
N GLN A 20 -36.04 34.86 -12.81
CA GLN A 20 -35.19 34.42 -13.90
C GLN A 20 -34.18 33.47 -13.29
N ASN A 21 -34.26 32.19 -13.70
CA ASN A 21 -33.25 31.20 -13.37
C ASN A 21 -31.91 31.71 -13.90
N ASN A 22 -31.08 32.27 -13.03
CA ASN A 22 -29.73 32.74 -13.33
C ASN A 22 -28.79 31.55 -13.56
N VAL A 23 -29.10 30.73 -14.57
CA VAL A 23 -28.26 29.62 -15.01
C VAL A 23 -27.00 30.26 -15.60
N PRO A 24 -25.81 30.09 -15.00
CA PRO A 24 -24.65 30.91 -15.37
C PRO A 24 -24.30 30.76 -16.86
N SER A 25 -23.79 31.83 -17.47
CA SER A 25 -23.29 31.78 -18.86
C SER A 25 -22.32 30.59 -19.05
N PRO A 26 -22.29 29.92 -20.21
CA PRO A 26 -21.33 28.84 -20.48
C PRO A 26 -19.87 29.23 -20.19
N VAL A 27 -19.53 30.52 -20.40
CA VAL A 27 -18.23 31.09 -20.03
C VAL A 27 -18.03 31.09 -18.52
N LEU A 28 -19.02 31.55 -17.74
CA LEU A 28 -19.00 31.49 -16.28
C LEU A 28 -18.95 30.05 -15.75
N ARG A 29 -19.67 29.10 -16.37
CA ARG A 29 -19.61 27.68 -15.99
C ARG A 29 -18.23 27.10 -16.23
N ARG A 30 -17.59 27.39 -17.38
CA ARG A 30 -16.19 27.01 -17.64
C ARG A 30 -15.24 27.67 -16.64
N ALA A 31 -15.38 28.97 -16.38
CA ALA A 31 -14.55 29.68 -15.40
C ALA A 31 -14.68 29.08 -13.97
N MET A 32 -15.90 28.81 -13.51
CA MET A 32 -16.14 28.17 -12.20
C MET A 32 -15.68 26.71 -12.16
N HIS A 33 -15.77 25.97 -13.26
CA HIS A 33 -15.24 24.61 -13.36
C HIS A 33 -13.70 24.61 -13.29
N THR A 34 -13.05 25.48 -14.05
CA THR A 34 -11.59 25.70 -14.00
C THR A 34 -11.16 26.19 -12.62
N ALA A 35 -11.91 27.11 -11.97
CA ALA A 35 -11.62 27.57 -10.62
C ALA A 35 -11.83 26.47 -9.56
N ARG A 36 -12.84 25.59 -9.72
CA ARG A 36 -13.01 24.39 -8.87
C ARG A 36 -11.85 23.41 -9.06
N ILE A 37 -11.42 23.13 -10.30
CA ILE A 37 -10.25 22.29 -10.58
C ILE A 37 -8.99 22.91 -10.01
N GLN A 38 -8.74 24.21 -10.23
CA GLN A 38 -7.57 24.91 -9.68
C GLN A 38 -7.60 24.96 -8.15
N ASN A 39 -8.77 25.07 -7.51
CA ASN A 39 -8.88 24.99 -6.05
C ASN A 39 -8.75 23.56 -5.52
N LEU A 40 -9.15 22.53 -6.29
CA LEU A 40 -8.90 21.13 -5.95
C LEU A 40 -7.41 20.81 -6.08
N VAL A 41 -6.78 21.19 -7.19
CA VAL A 41 -5.33 21.09 -7.41
C VAL A 41 -4.57 21.88 -6.34
N LYS A 42 -4.97 23.12 -6.00
CA LYS A 42 -4.39 23.86 -4.86
C LYS A 42 -4.69 23.27 -3.48
N LYS A 43 -5.70 22.39 -3.32
CA LYS A 43 -5.89 21.60 -2.09
C LYS A 43 -5.04 20.33 -2.07
N LEU A 44 -4.71 19.77 -3.23
CA LEU A 44 -3.80 18.62 -3.39
C LEU A 44 -2.31 19.04 -3.41
N GLN A 45 -2.02 20.31 -3.74
CA GLN A 45 -0.67 20.89 -3.81
C GLN A 45 -0.34 21.84 -2.64
N ARG A 46 -1.32 22.21 -1.81
CA ARG A 46 -1.00 22.84 -0.52
C ARG A 46 -0.42 21.75 0.38
N PRO A 47 0.81 21.90 0.92
CA PRO A 47 1.15 21.14 2.10
C PRO A 47 0.13 21.48 3.20
N PRO A 48 -0.34 20.51 4.00
CA PRO A 48 -1.09 20.83 5.20
C PRO A 48 -0.20 21.65 6.14
N SER A 49 -0.82 22.41 7.04
CA SER A 49 -0.12 23.31 7.98
C SER A 49 0.47 22.57 9.18
N GLY A 50 1.13 21.45 8.91
CA GLY A 50 1.87 20.61 9.84
C GLY A 50 2.83 19.76 9.02
N GLU A 51 3.99 19.42 9.58
CA GLU A 51 4.97 18.61 8.87
C GLU A 51 4.39 17.21 8.61
N ASN A 52 4.36 16.80 7.35
CA ASN A 52 3.91 15.48 6.93
C ASN A 52 5.12 14.56 6.79
N ILE A 53 5.04 13.35 7.33
CA ILE A 53 5.96 12.28 6.99
C ILE A 53 5.55 11.71 5.63
N TYR A 54 6.49 11.78 4.68
CA TYR A 54 6.40 11.18 3.36
C TYR A 54 7.43 10.06 3.24
N ILE A 55 6.98 8.82 3.01
CA ILE A 55 7.86 7.71 2.64
C ILE A 55 7.44 7.25 1.24
N ASN A 56 8.33 7.43 0.26
CA ASN A 56 8.10 7.08 -1.14
C ASN A 56 9.04 5.94 -1.54
N SER A 57 8.50 4.80 -1.99
CA SER A 57 9.31 3.74 -2.60
C SER A 57 9.37 3.93 -4.11
N SER A 58 10.58 4.19 -4.61
CA SER A 58 10.92 4.17 -6.04
C SER A 58 10.80 2.77 -6.66
N TYR A 59 10.77 1.71 -5.86
CA TYR A 59 10.62 0.32 -6.32
C TYR A 59 9.16 -0.03 -6.62
N SER A 60 8.27 0.21 -5.65
CA SER A 60 6.86 -0.20 -5.73
C SER A 60 5.92 0.92 -6.22
N GLY A 61 6.41 2.16 -6.33
CA GLY A 61 5.61 3.35 -6.61
C GLY A 61 4.64 3.71 -5.47
N ARG A 62 4.79 3.11 -4.28
CA ARG A 62 3.92 3.37 -3.13
C ARG A 62 4.42 4.52 -2.28
N ILE A 63 3.48 5.31 -1.78
CA ILE A 63 3.73 6.42 -0.87
C ILE A 63 2.92 6.18 0.42
N PHE A 64 3.58 6.24 1.56
CA PHE A 64 2.95 6.47 2.86
C PHE A 64 2.98 7.96 3.18
N VAL A 65 1.83 8.50 3.60
CA VAL A 65 1.65 9.89 4.01
C VAL A 65 0.83 9.92 5.30
N ALA A 66 1.35 10.61 6.31
CA ALA A 66 0.68 10.87 7.58
C ALA A 66 1.18 12.20 8.18
N GLU A 67 0.38 12.82 9.03
CA GLU A 67 0.80 14.00 9.80
C GLU A 67 1.88 13.59 10.83
N GLN A 68 2.83 14.46 11.19
CA GLN A 68 3.81 14.16 12.24
C GLN A 68 3.13 13.80 13.58
N GLU A 69 1.98 14.41 13.89
CA GLU A 69 1.16 14.04 15.05
C GLU A 69 0.62 12.61 14.95
N GLU A 70 0.12 12.18 13.78
CA GLU A 70 -0.33 10.81 13.54
C GLU A 70 0.82 9.80 13.74
N VAL A 71 2.01 10.12 13.22
CA VAL A 71 3.22 9.28 13.35
C VAL A 71 3.70 9.22 14.80
N ASN A 72 3.84 10.37 15.47
CA ASN A 72 4.19 10.43 16.89
C ASN A 72 3.22 9.57 17.70
N LYS A 73 1.92 9.64 17.39
CA LYS A 73 0.90 8.93 18.15
C LYS A 73 0.99 7.41 18.02
N ILE A 74 1.22 6.86 16.82
CA ILE A 74 1.41 5.39 16.70
C ILE A 74 2.71 4.92 17.37
N CYS A 75 3.76 5.75 17.35
CA CYS A 75 5.01 5.47 18.06
C CYS A 75 4.84 5.52 19.58
N GLU A 76 4.13 6.51 20.13
CA GLU A 76 3.78 6.61 21.55
C GLU A 76 3.00 5.38 22.04
N GLU A 77 1.91 5.01 21.36
CA GLU A 77 1.10 3.87 21.78
C GLU A 77 1.90 2.55 21.68
N TYR A 78 2.77 2.40 20.67
CA TYR A 78 3.69 1.27 20.61
C TYR A 78 4.68 1.24 21.78
N GLN A 79 5.24 2.40 22.18
CA GLN A 79 6.19 2.42 23.29
C GLN A 79 5.54 2.04 24.63
N LYS A 80 4.27 2.41 24.85
CA LYS A 80 3.50 2.00 26.05
C LYS A 80 3.25 0.51 26.17
N VAL A 81 3.38 -0.28 25.09
CA VAL A 81 3.29 -1.74 25.17
C VAL A 81 4.45 -2.27 26.03
N ALA A 82 4.18 -2.65 27.28
CA ALA A 82 5.20 -3.12 28.20
C ALA A 82 5.85 -4.42 27.70
N ASP A 83 5.05 -5.44 27.40
CA ASP A 83 5.51 -6.69 26.80
C ASP A 83 5.27 -6.71 25.28
N LYS A 84 6.25 -6.16 24.55
CA LYS A 84 6.28 -6.21 23.08
C LYS A 84 6.53 -7.63 22.55
N TYR A 85 7.17 -8.51 23.31
CA TYR A 85 7.42 -9.88 22.86
C TYR A 85 6.13 -10.71 22.91
N GLY A 86 5.43 -10.74 24.05
CA GLY A 86 4.16 -11.46 24.21
C GLY A 86 3.01 -10.91 23.37
N LEU A 87 3.06 -9.64 22.93
CA LEU A 87 2.14 -9.13 21.90
C LEU A 87 2.31 -9.90 20.59
N PHE A 88 3.54 -10.02 20.08
CA PHE A 88 3.80 -10.77 18.85
C PHE A 88 3.76 -12.29 19.07
N GLU A 89 4.01 -12.79 20.27
CA GLU A 89 3.83 -14.21 20.57
C GLU A 89 2.35 -14.61 20.42
N ARG A 90 1.42 -13.81 20.99
CA ARG A 90 -0.02 -13.98 20.75
C ARG A 90 -0.39 -13.87 19.27
N MET A 91 0.19 -12.91 18.55
CA MET A 91 -0.05 -12.73 17.10
C MET A 91 0.28 -14.00 16.31
N PHE A 92 1.47 -14.59 16.53
CA PHE A 92 1.86 -15.80 15.81
C PHE A 92 1.17 -17.07 16.32
N ILE A 93 0.72 -17.12 17.58
CA ILE A 93 -0.16 -18.17 18.10
C ILE A 93 -1.50 -18.16 17.35
N GLN A 94 -2.20 -17.01 17.32
CA GLN A 94 -3.49 -16.87 16.64
C GLN A 94 -3.36 -17.19 15.14
N LEU A 95 -2.28 -16.73 14.48
CA LEU A 95 -2.03 -17.09 13.08
C LEU A 95 -1.80 -18.60 12.87
N PHE A 96 -1.05 -19.27 13.74
CA PHE A 96 -0.65 -20.67 13.53
C PHE A 96 -1.68 -21.70 14.03
N LEU A 97 -2.56 -21.33 14.97
CA LEU A 97 -3.53 -22.25 15.57
C LEU A 97 -4.99 -21.96 15.22
N GLU A 98 -5.33 -20.74 14.80
CA GLU A 98 -6.73 -20.31 14.60
C GLU A 98 -7.00 -19.84 13.16
N GLU A 99 -6.22 -18.87 12.66
CA GLU A 99 -6.59 -18.12 11.45
C GLU A 99 -6.00 -18.68 10.14
N GLU A 100 -4.76 -19.17 10.16
CA GLU A 100 -4.00 -19.52 8.96
C GLU A 100 -2.98 -20.63 9.25
N VAL A 101 -3.51 -21.75 9.72
CA VAL A 101 -2.76 -22.90 10.26
C VAL A 101 -1.71 -23.45 9.28
N GLU A 102 -1.91 -23.35 7.96
CA GLU A 102 -0.93 -23.81 6.95
C GLU A 102 0.42 -23.09 7.09
N LEU A 103 0.47 -21.84 7.57
CA LEU A 103 1.74 -21.15 7.81
C LEU A 103 2.64 -21.92 8.78
N SER A 104 2.08 -22.60 9.81
CA SER A 104 2.84 -23.35 10.80
C SER A 104 3.61 -24.54 10.19
N VAL A 105 3.06 -25.16 9.15
CA VAL A 105 3.68 -26.27 8.40
C VAL A 105 4.99 -25.83 7.77
N HIS A 106 5.07 -24.61 7.26
CA HIS A 106 6.30 -24.07 6.67
C HIS A 106 7.44 -23.86 7.67
N PHE A 107 7.15 -23.86 8.98
CA PHE A 107 8.15 -23.86 10.06
C PHE A 107 8.37 -25.24 10.70
N GLY A 108 7.53 -26.24 10.35
CA GLY A 108 7.46 -27.55 11.01
C GLY A 108 6.93 -27.49 12.44
N LEU A 109 5.90 -26.67 12.67
CA LEU A 109 5.30 -26.38 13.99
C LEU A 109 3.83 -26.82 14.08
N ASP A 110 3.29 -27.39 13.01
CA ASP A 110 1.89 -27.78 12.77
C ASP A 110 1.32 -28.86 13.70
N ASN A 111 2.20 -29.59 14.40
CA ASN A 111 1.81 -30.63 15.37
C ASN A 111 1.98 -30.20 16.83
N LEU A 112 2.31 -28.92 17.10
CA LEU A 112 2.54 -28.40 18.45
C LEU A 112 1.30 -27.67 18.99
N LYS A 113 0.95 -27.93 20.25
CA LYS A 113 -0.04 -27.13 20.98
C LYS A 113 0.58 -25.82 21.45
N GLU A 114 -0.26 -24.86 21.86
CA GLU A 114 0.18 -23.52 22.29
C GLU A 114 1.32 -23.56 23.34
N ASP A 115 1.17 -24.39 24.38
CA ASP A 115 2.17 -24.58 25.43
C ASP A 115 3.51 -25.12 24.92
N GLU A 116 3.53 -25.85 23.80
CA GLU A 116 4.72 -26.43 23.20
C GLU A 116 5.34 -25.43 22.20
N LEU A 117 4.49 -24.76 21.43
CA LEU A 117 4.83 -23.69 20.49
C LEU A 117 5.55 -22.53 21.20
N ARG A 118 5.04 -22.08 22.36
CA ARG A 118 5.68 -21.08 23.25
C ARG A 118 7.06 -21.50 23.75
N LYS A 119 7.40 -22.80 23.73
CA LYS A 119 8.69 -23.34 24.17
C LYS A 119 9.65 -23.60 23.00
N ASP A 120 9.14 -23.85 21.79
CA ASP A 120 9.94 -24.14 20.59
C ASP A 120 10.87 -22.98 20.20
N GLN A 121 12.16 -23.30 20.03
CA GLN A 121 13.18 -22.28 19.77
C GLN A 121 13.05 -21.63 18.39
N ARG A 122 12.51 -22.31 17.37
CA ARG A 122 12.27 -21.76 16.03
C ARG A 122 11.17 -20.71 16.10
N PHE A 123 10.06 -21.04 16.76
CA PHE A 123 8.94 -20.13 16.99
C PHE A 123 9.38 -18.87 17.73
N ARG A 124 9.97 -19.02 18.92
CA ARG A 124 10.49 -17.90 19.74
C ARG A 124 11.51 -17.04 18.98
N THR A 125 12.34 -17.66 18.14
CA THR A 125 13.29 -16.95 17.27
C THR A 125 12.59 -16.14 16.16
N HIS A 126 11.49 -16.64 15.60
CA HIS A 126 10.71 -15.90 14.60
C HIS A 126 9.97 -14.72 15.24
N VAL A 127 9.27 -14.94 16.37
CA VAL A 127 8.62 -13.88 17.16
C VAL A 127 9.62 -12.77 17.51
N GLY A 128 10.78 -13.12 18.08
CA GLY A 128 11.81 -12.14 18.42
C GLY A 128 12.46 -11.45 17.22
N LYS A 129 12.51 -12.09 16.04
CA LYS A 129 12.93 -11.44 14.78
C LYS A 129 11.89 -10.41 14.33
N PHE A 130 10.60 -10.76 14.34
CA PHE A 130 9.52 -9.85 13.95
C PHE A 130 9.40 -8.65 14.90
N GLN A 131 9.53 -8.88 16.22
CA GLN A 131 9.59 -7.81 17.22
C GLN A 131 10.70 -6.80 16.92
N ARG A 132 11.94 -7.26 16.69
CA ARG A 132 13.08 -6.38 16.35
C ARG A 132 12.87 -5.66 15.02
N PHE A 133 12.28 -6.32 14.03
CA PHE A 133 11.92 -5.70 12.76
C PHE A 133 10.92 -4.55 12.96
N LEU A 134 9.76 -4.78 13.55
CA LEU A 134 8.73 -3.75 13.66
C LEU A 134 9.15 -2.61 14.61
N THR A 135 9.82 -2.92 15.72
CA THR A 135 10.46 -1.88 16.55
C THR A 135 11.47 -1.05 15.74
N GLY A 136 12.35 -1.69 14.97
CA GLY A 136 13.35 -0.97 14.17
C GLY A 136 12.76 -0.07 13.07
N ILE A 137 11.66 -0.49 12.42
CA ILE A 137 10.96 0.40 11.48
C ILE A 137 10.33 1.60 12.23
N LEU A 138 9.73 1.38 13.40
CA LEU A 138 9.09 2.46 14.17
C LEU A 138 10.11 3.44 14.77
N GLU A 139 11.26 2.96 15.23
CA GLU A 139 12.40 3.80 15.66
C GLU A 139 13.05 4.59 14.52
N MET A 140 12.93 4.12 13.27
CA MET A 140 13.29 4.91 12.10
C MET A 140 12.20 5.94 11.78
N LEU A 141 10.93 5.52 11.80
CA LEU A 141 9.77 6.37 11.51
C LEU A 141 9.67 7.56 12.49
N SER A 142 10.03 7.36 13.76
CA SER A 142 10.02 8.41 14.79
C SER A 142 11.18 9.42 14.69
N LYS A 143 12.19 9.20 13.83
CA LYS A 143 13.31 10.14 13.66
C LYS A 143 13.00 11.20 12.61
N GLY A 144 12.33 10.82 11.53
CA GLY A 144 11.85 11.75 10.52
C GLY A 144 11.91 11.22 9.09
N PRO A 145 11.72 12.09 8.09
CA PRO A 145 11.72 11.73 6.67
C PRO A 145 13.11 11.31 6.16
N GLU A 146 14.20 11.64 6.88
CA GLU A 146 15.56 11.24 6.51
C GLU A 146 15.82 9.73 6.71
N GLN A 147 14.96 9.01 7.45
CA GLN A 147 14.95 7.55 7.48
C GLN A 147 14.06 6.90 6.41
N ALA A 148 13.34 7.67 5.58
CA ALA A 148 12.35 7.12 4.64
C ALA A 148 12.96 6.05 3.71
N GLU A 149 14.15 6.30 3.16
CA GLU A 149 14.81 5.31 2.31
C GLU A 149 15.32 4.09 3.12
N ASN A 150 15.86 4.29 4.32
CA ASN A 150 16.30 3.19 5.20
C ASN A 150 15.12 2.25 5.54
N ILE A 151 13.93 2.82 5.82
CA ILE A 151 12.68 2.07 6.03
C ILE A 151 12.36 1.23 4.79
N VAL A 152 12.33 1.83 3.60
CA VAL A 152 12.09 1.10 2.34
C VAL A 152 13.13 -0.01 2.14
N GLN A 153 14.42 0.28 2.30
CA GLN A 153 15.49 -0.72 2.11
C GLN A 153 15.33 -1.91 3.07
N VAL A 154 14.98 -1.71 4.35
CA VAL A 154 14.73 -2.82 5.29
C VAL A 154 13.49 -3.63 4.89
N LEU A 155 12.41 -2.98 4.46
CA LEU A 155 11.21 -3.66 3.94
C LEU A 155 11.53 -4.51 2.69
N ARG A 156 12.32 -3.97 1.75
CA ARG A 156 12.82 -4.71 0.57
C ARG A 156 13.67 -5.92 0.97
N ILE A 157 14.53 -5.78 1.97
CA ILE A 157 15.36 -6.90 2.49
C ILE A 157 14.48 -8.01 3.05
N VAL A 158 13.50 -7.68 3.90
CA VAL A 158 12.58 -8.66 4.51
C VAL A 158 11.76 -9.39 3.43
N GLY A 159 11.24 -8.68 2.43
CA GLY A 159 10.52 -9.32 1.31
C GLY A 159 11.40 -10.29 0.51
N ARG A 160 12.62 -9.89 0.13
CA ARG A 160 13.57 -10.78 -0.56
C ARG A 160 13.98 -11.99 0.29
N GLN A 161 14.14 -11.84 1.60
CA GLN A 161 14.44 -12.97 2.50
C GLN A 161 13.32 -14.01 2.50
N HIS A 162 12.05 -13.58 2.58
CA HIS A 162 10.90 -14.48 2.47
C HIS A 162 10.75 -15.08 1.06
N GLY A 163 11.14 -14.34 0.01
CA GLY A 163 11.13 -14.84 -1.38
C GLY A 163 12.09 -15.99 -1.66
N ASN A 164 13.04 -16.26 -0.75
CA ASN A 164 13.92 -17.44 -0.82
C ASN A 164 13.29 -18.70 -0.18
N VAL A 165 12.21 -18.58 0.59
CA VAL A 165 11.51 -19.70 1.23
C VAL A 165 10.60 -20.39 0.22
N ARG A 166 11.18 -21.24 -0.64
CA ARG A 166 10.50 -21.85 -1.80
C ARG A 166 9.22 -22.64 -1.49
N SER A 167 9.06 -23.12 -0.25
CA SER A 167 7.88 -23.83 0.23
C SER A 167 6.69 -22.93 0.60
N MET A 168 6.93 -21.62 0.80
CA MET A 168 5.97 -20.68 1.38
C MET A 168 5.38 -19.75 0.31
N SER A 169 4.05 -19.74 0.19
CA SER A 169 3.34 -18.85 -0.72
C SER A 169 2.39 -17.91 0.03
N PHE A 170 2.51 -16.60 -0.22
CA PHE A 170 1.66 -15.59 0.41
C PHE A 170 0.58 -15.08 -0.56
N THR A 171 -0.62 -15.64 -0.44
CA THR A 171 -1.82 -15.17 -1.15
C THR A 171 -2.23 -13.77 -0.66
N ALA A 172 -3.11 -13.09 -1.40
CA ALA A 172 -3.66 -11.80 -0.95
C ALA A 172 -4.43 -11.91 0.38
N GLU A 173 -5.05 -13.07 0.60
CA GLU A 173 -5.78 -13.46 1.80
C GLU A 173 -4.83 -13.65 3.00
N LYS A 174 -3.74 -14.42 2.86
CA LYS A 174 -2.71 -14.57 3.90
C LYS A 174 -2.13 -13.23 4.37
N TRP A 175 -1.90 -12.28 3.45
CA TRP A 175 -1.49 -10.91 3.79
C TRP A 175 -2.58 -10.10 4.52
N LEU A 176 -3.86 -10.33 4.22
CA LEU A 176 -4.98 -9.65 4.86
C LEU A 176 -5.26 -10.19 6.27
N ILE A 177 -5.22 -11.51 6.45
CA ILE A 177 -5.30 -12.18 7.75
C ILE A 177 -4.17 -11.68 8.66
N PHE A 178 -2.92 -11.73 8.19
CA PHE A 178 -1.75 -11.20 8.89
C PHE A 178 -1.93 -9.73 9.31
N LYS A 179 -2.44 -8.87 8.40
CA LYS A 179 -2.75 -7.47 8.71
C LYS A 179 -3.80 -7.36 9.83
N ASN A 180 -4.88 -8.13 9.75
CA ASN A 180 -6.02 -8.02 10.65
C ASN A 180 -5.65 -8.47 12.07
N VAL A 181 -4.92 -9.58 12.23
CA VAL A 181 -4.42 -10.06 13.53
C VAL A 181 -3.39 -9.08 14.13
N LEU A 182 -2.52 -8.49 13.31
CA LEU A 182 -1.58 -7.46 13.79
C LEU A 182 -2.32 -6.20 14.29
N LEU A 183 -3.36 -5.76 13.58
CA LEU A 183 -4.15 -4.58 13.97
C LEU A 183 -5.06 -4.85 15.17
N SER A 184 -5.67 -6.02 15.31
CA SER A 184 -6.49 -6.34 16.49
C SER A 184 -5.68 -6.27 17.78
N LEU A 185 -4.40 -6.66 17.74
CA LEU A 185 -3.48 -6.63 18.87
C LEU A 185 -2.83 -5.26 19.10
N LEU A 186 -2.45 -4.52 18.05
CA LEU A 186 -1.86 -3.17 18.19
C LEU A 186 -2.88 -2.08 18.50
N CYS A 187 -4.16 -2.27 18.12
CA CYS A 187 -5.15 -1.20 18.09
C CYS A 187 -6.39 -1.46 18.97
N ARG A 188 -6.40 -2.54 19.78
CA ARG A 188 -7.56 -3.01 20.58
C ARG A 188 -8.31 -1.90 21.30
N ASP A 189 -7.57 -1.03 22.00
CA ASP A 189 -8.12 0.02 22.87
C ASP A 189 -7.85 1.42 22.28
N SER A 190 -7.62 1.53 20.97
CA SER A 190 -7.20 2.76 20.28
C SER A 190 -8.36 3.53 19.63
N THR A 191 -8.15 4.84 19.39
CA THR A 191 -9.14 5.68 18.69
C THR A 191 -9.09 5.46 17.18
N GLU A 192 -10.17 5.81 16.48
CA GLU A 192 -10.29 5.64 15.02
C GLU A 192 -9.14 6.32 14.23
N LYS A 193 -8.67 7.50 14.64
CA LYS A 193 -7.50 8.15 13.99
C LYS A 193 -6.22 7.32 14.15
N VAL A 194 -6.03 6.70 15.31
CA VAL A 194 -4.86 5.84 15.61
C VAL A 194 -4.95 4.51 14.85
N TYR A 195 -6.11 3.84 14.87
CA TYR A 195 -6.37 2.65 14.06
C TYR A 195 -6.17 2.94 12.56
N SER A 196 -6.70 4.06 12.06
CA SER A 196 -6.55 4.48 10.67
C SER A 196 -5.07 4.67 10.31
N THR A 197 -4.30 5.35 11.16
CA THR A 197 -2.86 5.56 10.94
C THR A 197 -2.07 4.24 10.93
N TRP A 198 -2.31 3.36 11.90
CA TRP A 198 -1.74 2.01 11.90
C TRP A 198 -2.14 1.23 10.64
N SER A 199 -3.41 1.28 10.24
CA SER A 199 -3.92 0.56 9.06
C SER A 199 -3.30 1.09 7.76
N LYS A 200 -3.09 2.42 7.61
CA LYS A 200 -2.30 3.02 6.52
C LYS A 200 -0.86 2.47 6.52
N PHE A 201 -0.18 2.57 7.66
CA PHE A 201 1.24 2.24 7.82
C PHE A 201 1.53 0.75 7.61
N ILE A 202 0.80 -0.14 8.28
CA ILE A 202 0.93 -1.59 8.11
C ILE A 202 0.58 -2.02 6.67
N SER A 203 -0.35 -1.34 6.00
CA SER A 203 -0.60 -1.61 4.57
C SER A 203 0.63 -1.27 3.71
N PHE A 204 1.27 -0.11 3.93
CA PHE A 204 2.50 0.27 3.23
C PHE A 204 3.63 -0.76 3.47
N VAL A 205 3.87 -1.13 4.73
CA VAL A 205 4.83 -2.17 5.15
C VAL A 205 4.59 -3.48 4.39
N ILE A 206 3.33 -3.96 4.35
CA ILE A 206 2.96 -5.20 3.66
C ILE A 206 3.11 -5.07 2.14
N TYR A 207 2.72 -3.94 1.53
CA TYR A 207 2.88 -3.75 0.08
C TYR A 207 4.35 -3.77 -0.35
N GLU A 208 5.24 -3.15 0.42
CA GLU A 208 6.67 -3.07 0.08
C GLU A 208 7.38 -4.42 0.25
N ILE A 209 7.07 -5.15 1.32
CA ILE A 209 7.54 -6.53 1.55
C ILE A 209 7.00 -7.46 0.44
N LYS A 210 5.71 -7.37 0.11
CA LYS A 210 5.07 -8.20 -0.91
C LYS A 210 5.66 -7.97 -2.30
N ASP A 211 5.93 -6.72 -2.69
CA ASP A 211 6.53 -6.45 -3.99
C ASP A 211 7.95 -7.03 -4.09
N ALA A 212 8.77 -6.84 -3.07
CA ALA A 212 10.14 -7.39 -3.03
C ALA A 212 10.17 -8.93 -2.95
N TYR A 213 9.18 -9.54 -2.28
CA TYR A 213 8.93 -10.99 -2.31
C TYR A 213 8.61 -11.46 -3.74
N LEU A 214 7.66 -10.81 -4.41
CA LEU A 214 7.25 -11.18 -5.77
C LEU A 214 8.38 -10.96 -6.79
N GLU A 215 9.19 -9.93 -6.63
CA GLU A 215 10.40 -9.70 -7.41
C GLU A 215 11.42 -10.84 -7.25
N GLN A 216 11.74 -11.22 -6.01
CA GLN A 216 12.64 -12.33 -5.74
C GLN A 216 12.13 -13.66 -6.32
N VAL A 217 10.83 -13.94 -6.18
CA VAL A 217 10.19 -15.14 -6.75
C VAL A 217 10.20 -15.13 -8.28
N ARG A 218 10.03 -13.96 -8.92
CA ARG A 218 10.21 -13.81 -10.38
C ARG A 218 11.65 -14.13 -10.79
N HIS A 219 12.65 -13.50 -10.16
CA HIS A 219 14.06 -13.73 -10.47
C HIS A 219 14.47 -15.19 -10.28
N ALA A 220 14.11 -15.81 -9.15
CA ALA A 220 14.42 -17.20 -8.86
C ALA A 220 13.84 -18.17 -9.92
N ARG A 221 12.63 -17.90 -10.43
CA ARG A 221 12.02 -18.68 -11.52
C ARG A 221 12.74 -18.48 -12.85
N SER A 222 13.05 -17.23 -13.23
CA SER A 222 13.77 -16.93 -14.47
C SER A 222 15.18 -17.51 -14.50
N SER A 223 15.92 -17.45 -13.37
CA SER A 223 17.26 -18.06 -13.26
C SER A 223 17.24 -19.60 -13.32
N SER A 224 16.09 -20.24 -13.11
CA SER A 224 15.93 -21.69 -13.19
C SER A 224 15.62 -22.22 -14.61
N CYS A 225 15.59 -21.36 -15.64
CA CYS A 225 15.27 -21.78 -17.01
C CYS A 225 16.28 -21.25 -18.06
N PRO A 226 17.51 -21.81 -18.11
CA PRO A 226 18.55 -21.35 -19.05
C PRO A 226 18.29 -21.71 -20.53
N HIS A 227 17.52 -22.77 -20.83
CA HIS A 227 17.44 -23.37 -22.18
C HIS A 227 16.70 -22.55 -23.25
N ILE A 228 16.02 -21.44 -22.93
CA ILE A 228 15.37 -20.62 -23.97
C ILE A 228 16.41 -19.84 -24.82
N ALA A 229 17.61 -19.63 -24.31
CA ALA A 229 18.70 -18.98 -25.06
C ALA A 229 19.20 -19.81 -26.25
N GLU A 230 19.26 -21.14 -26.14
CA GLU A 230 19.82 -22.01 -27.18
C GLU A 230 18.85 -22.21 -28.36
N LEU A 231 17.54 -22.16 -28.12
CA LEU A 231 16.53 -22.24 -29.18
C LEU A 231 16.54 -21.02 -30.12
N ALA A 232 17.16 -19.90 -29.72
CA ALA A 232 17.37 -18.75 -30.60
C ALA A 232 18.46 -18.99 -31.67
N ILE A 233 19.36 -19.96 -31.45
CA ILE A 233 20.52 -20.24 -32.33
C ILE A 233 20.08 -21.03 -33.58
N PHE A 234 19.01 -21.84 -33.48
CA PHE A 234 18.57 -22.76 -34.55
C PHE A 234 17.69 -22.13 -35.65
N ARG A 235 17.72 -20.80 -35.84
CA ARG A 235 17.01 -20.12 -36.94
C ARG A 235 17.86 -19.09 -37.70
N ARG A 236 18.76 -19.59 -38.57
CA ARG A 236 19.03 -19.06 -39.93
C ARG A 236 20.07 -19.89 -40.70
N PRO A 237 19.68 -20.47 -41.85
CA PRO A 237 20.52 -20.50 -43.04
C PRO A 237 20.12 -19.33 -43.95
N GLU A 238 21.05 -18.46 -44.32
CA GLU A 238 20.74 -17.35 -45.24
C GLU A 238 20.66 -17.84 -46.69
N GLN A 239 19.44 -18.04 -47.21
CA GLN A 239 19.21 -18.10 -48.66
C GLN A 239 19.36 -16.70 -49.27
N ARG A 240 20.60 -16.29 -49.50
CA ARG A 240 20.95 -14.98 -50.06
C ARG A 240 20.92 -15.04 -51.60
N THR A 241 19.72 -15.20 -52.16
CA THR A 241 19.51 -15.23 -53.62
C THR A 241 19.91 -13.89 -54.23
N LYS A 242 20.60 -13.95 -55.38
CA LYS A 242 21.32 -12.81 -55.97
C LYS A 242 20.36 -11.73 -56.48
N SER A 243 20.55 -10.49 -56.02
CA SER A 243 20.07 -9.31 -56.76
C SER A 243 21.08 -8.96 -57.85
N ILE A 244 20.63 -8.86 -59.10
CA ILE A 244 21.43 -8.40 -60.23
C ILE A 244 20.85 -7.07 -60.70
N CYS A 245 21.62 -5.99 -60.55
CA CYS A 245 21.46 -4.79 -61.35
C CYS A 245 22.82 -4.08 -61.45
N SER A 246 23.34 -3.96 -62.67
CA SER A 246 24.67 -3.42 -62.93
C SER A 246 24.64 -1.89 -62.98
N ARG A 247 25.66 -1.23 -62.42
CA ARG A 247 26.18 0.00 -63.01
C ARG A 247 27.67 0.24 -62.69
N GLU A 248 28.45 -0.07 -63.71
CA GLU A 248 29.75 0.49 -64.12
C GLU A 248 30.51 1.37 -63.12
N LEU A 249 31.75 0.96 -62.80
CA LEU A 249 32.84 1.90 -62.53
C LEU A 249 34.15 1.39 -63.14
N MET A 250 34.63 2.19 -64.10
CA MET A 250 35.86 2.18 -64.90
C MET A 250 37.17 1.65 -64.26
N GLN A 251 38.09 1.24 -65.15
CA GLN A 251 39.56 1.07 -64.97
C GLN A 251 39.97 -0.14 -64.09
N HIS A 252 40.87 -1.05 -64.53
CA HIS A 252 42.12 -0.81 -65.26
C HIS A 252 42.53 -1.96 -66.22
N LYS A 253 43.26 -1.57 -67.28
CA LYS A 253 44.04 -2.38 -68.24
C LYS A 253 43.23 -3.25 -69.21
#